data_AF-A0A2M8NIT1-F1
#
_entry.id   AF-A0A2M8NIT1-F1
#
_cell.length_a   1.000
_cell.length_b   1.000
_cell.length_c   1.000
_cell.angle_alpha   90.00
_cell.angle_beta   90.00
_cell.angle_gamma   90.00
#
_symmetry.space_group_name_H-M   'P 1'
#
loop_
_entity.id
_entity.type
_entity.pdbx_description
1 polymer ?
#
loop_
_entity_poly.entity_id
_entity_poly.type
_entity_poly.pdbx_seq_one_letter_code
_entity_poly.pdbx_strand_id
1 'polypeptide(L)'
;YFVSATTPNPFAGRMDTVSGTGFFTDLVADGFNLNDALALAEHVSLPAVFLIAPPPWNFEPMINPGLIAGVFLIGVALLIRRLRVPSIVILGWMAATALGNSLMVDRTMQFRYILVWSAIAITVAVGALYLVPLLLPPSRLWMRRALPIAVCTAVAFGSIGYYFATYLPYFNRELRNKPGFRDDVDVALRSLDFPPNTDVIVLARPRTDPNVSGVLLAFLTNDQVGLESRQPFEFGAKSLLGLPRDRNYAFYVEPTDSDTMNLIRQYFPNVEPPAYSDYPFIPPREEFVLLFAPASDWMPPAKK
;
A
#
# COMPACT_ATOMS: atom_id res chain seq x y z
N TYR A 1 -4.04 26.03 6.86
CA TYR A 1 -4.30 26.17 5.42
C TYR A 1 -3.47 25.13 4.67
N PHE A 2 -3.97 23.90 4.60
CA PHE A 2 -3.45 22.93 3.63
C PHE A 2 -4.25 23.16 2.36
N VAL A 3 -3.62 23.73 1.34
CA VAL A 3 -4.18 23.74 -0.01
C VAL A 3 -4.29 22.26 -0.38
N SER A 4 -5.52 21.76 -0.45
CA SER A 4 -5.83 20.54 -1.19
C SER A 4 -5.43 20.83 -2.63
N ALA A 5 -4.17 20.55 -2.96
CA ALA A 5 -3.74 20.46 -4.33
C ALA A 5 -4.45 19.22 -4.88
N THR A 6 -5.68 19.42 -5.36
CA THR A 6 -6.28 18.56 -6.37
C THR A 6 -5.28 18.56 -7.50
N THR A 7 -4.42 17.54 -7.54
CA THR A 7 -3.51 17.36 -8.66
C THR A 7 -4.43 17.19 -9.87
N PRO A 8 -4.31 18.04 -10.92
CA PRO A 8 -5.26 18.07 -12.04
C PRO A 8 -5.27 16.79 -12.87
N ASN A 9 -4.51 15.77 -12.45
CA ASN A 9 -4.44 14.48 -13.07
C ASN A 9 -4.22 13.43 -11.96
N PRO A 10 -5.25 12.71 -11.50
CA PRO A 10 -5.14 11.70 -10.45
C PRO A 10 -4.23 10.53 -10.87
N PHE A 11 -4.00 10.36 -12.18
CA PHE A 11 -3.02 9.41 -12.70
C PHE A 11 -1.57 9.91 -12.66
N ALA A 12 -1.35 11.23 -12.70
CA ALA A 12 0.00 11.83 -12.61
C ALA A 12 0.31 12.42 -11.23
N GLY A 13 -0.69 12.59 -10.37
CA GLY A 13 -0.67 13.35 -9.12
C GLY A 13 0.25 12.82 -8.04
N ARG A 14 0.96 11.73 -8.32
CA ARG A 14 2.02 11.22 -7.49
C ARG A 14 3.32 10.95 -8.22
N MET A 15 3.43 11.05 -9.55
CA MET A 15 4.76 10.87 -10.15
C MET A 15 5.75 11.94 -9.67
N ASP A 16 5.34 13.20 -9.50
CA ASP A 16 6.25 14.24 -9.01
C ASP A 16 6.53 14.16 -7.51
N THR A 17 5.62 13.60 -6.71
CA THR A 17 5.82 13.43 -5.25
C THR A 17 6.31 12.03 -4.85
N VAL A 18 6.29 11.05 -5.76
CA VAL A 18 6.71 9.65 -5.55
C VAL A 18 7.97 9.33 -6.36
N SER A 19 8.22 10.02 -7.48
CA SER A 19 9.53 9.94 -8.12
C SER A 19 10.54 10.63 -7.21
N GLY A 20 11.62 9.93 -6.88
CA GLY A 20 12.74 10.51 -6.13
C GLY A 20 13.51 11.55 -6.94
N THR A 21 12.93 12.12 -8.00
CA THR A 21 13.58 13.05 -8.92
C THR A 21 14.07 14.29 -8.18
N GLY A 22 13.29 14.80 -7.22
CA GLY A 22 13.70 15.88 -6.31
C GLY A 22 15.03 15.58 -5.62
N PHE A 23 15.20 14.36 -5.09
CA PHE A 23 16.47 13.95 -4.47
C PHE A 23 17.65 14.02 -5.46
N PHE A 24 17.46 13.55 -6.70
CA PHE A 24 18.52 13.58 -7.71
C PHE A 24 18.80 15.00 -8.24
N THR A 25 17.79 15.86 -8.34
CA THR A 25 17.99 17.26 -8.74
C THR A 25 18.74 18.03 -7.65
N ASP A 26 18.39 17.82 -6.39
CA ASP A 26 19.04 18.47 -5.24
C ASP A 26 20.52 18.06 -5.13
N LEU A 27 20.82 16.79 -5.46
CA LEU A 27 22.17 16.22 -5.46
C LEU A 27 23.14 16.91 -6.44
N VAL A 28 22.61 17.54 -7.48
CA VAL A 28 23.41 18.19 -8.54
C VAL A 28 23.31 19.72 -8.46
N ALA A 29 22.27 20.26 -7.82
CA ALA A 29 21.97 21.69 -7.80
C ALA A 29 23.11 22.55 -7.22
N ASP A 30 23.76 22.09 -6.14
CA ASP A 30 24.78 22.86 -5.41
C ASP A 30 26.22 22.38 -5.69
N GLY A 31 26.38 21.49 -6.67
CA GLY A 31 27.65 20.84 -7.02
C GLY A 31 27.90 19.55 -6.23
N PHE A 32 28.22 18.48 -6.96
CA PHE A 32 28.39 17.13 -6.40
C PHE A 32 29.62 17.04 -5.50
N ASN A 33 29.41 16.81 -4.20
CA ASN A 33 30.46 16.67 -3.19
C ASN A 33 30.49 15.26 -2.57
N LEU A 34 31.43 15.02 -1.64
CA LEU A 34 31.58 13.70 -1.00
C LEU A 34 30.35 13.30 -0.17
N ASN A 35 29.66 14.25 0.46
CA ASN A 35 28.44 13.95 1.23
C ASN A 35 27.33 13.50 0.29
N ASP A 36 27.22 14.09 -0.90
CA ASP A 36 26.26 13.67 -1.93
C ASP A 36 26.57 12.27 -2.45
N ALA A 37 27.86 11.95 -2.63
CA ALA A 37 28.28 10.60 -3.01
C ALA A 37 27.92 9.56 -1.94
N LEU A 38 28.12 9.88 -0.66
CA LEU A 38 27.73 9.02 0.46
C LEU A 38 26.21 8.90 0.57
N ALA A 39 25.48 10.00 0.43
CA ALA A 39 24.01 10.01 0.44
C ALA A 39 23.45 9.19 -0.72
N LEU A 40 24.01 9.30 -1.93
CA LEU A 40 23.65 8.48 -3.08
C LEU A 40 23.99 7.00 -2.84
N ALA A 41 25.17 6.71 -2.28
CA ALA A 41 25.56 5.34 -1.96
C ALA A 41 24.60 4.72 -0.92
N GLU A 42 24.23 5.46 0.13
CA GLU A 42 23.21 5.04 1.09
C GLU A 42 21.85 4.85 0.39
N HIS A 43 21.44 5.81 -0.45
CA HIS A 43 20.18 5.78 -1.17
C HIS A 43 20.05 4.52 -2.05
N VAL A 44 21.10 4.20 -2.80
CA VAL A 44 21.14 3.07 -3.75
C VAL A 44 21.37 1.73 -3.04
N SER A 45 22.19 1.71 -1.99
CA SER A 45 22.52 0.48 -1.27
C SER A 45 21.41 0.02 -0.34
N LEU A 46 20.59 0.95 0.20
CA LEU A 46 19.55 0.60 1.16
C LEU A 46 18.58 -0.46 0.60
N PRO A 47 18.00 -0.34 -0.61
CA PRO A 47 17.21 -1.43 -1.20
C PRO A 47 17.92 -2.78 -1.32
N ALA A 48 19.25 -2.79 -1.54
CA ALA A 48 20.02 -4.02 -1.57
C ALA A 48 20.21 -4.63 -0.17
N VAL A 49 20.35 -3.79 0.87
CA VAL A 49 20.37 -4.24 2.27
C VAL A 49 19.05 -4.93 2.62
N PHE A 50 17.91 -4.42 2.14
CA PHE A 50 16.59 -5.05 2.35
C PHE A 50 16.48 -6.47 1.77
N LEU A 51 17.28 -6.82 0.76
CA LEU A 51 17.33 -8.19 0.24
C LEU A 51 17.99 -9.17 1.22
N ILE A 52 18.81 -8.67 2.14
CA ILE A 52 19.64 -9.46 3.06
C ILE A 52 19.06 -9.43 4.47
N ALA A 53 18.67 -8.24 4.95
CA ALA A 53 18.16 -8.02 6.29
C ALA A 53 17.05 -6.96 6.27
N PRO A 54 15.88 -7.23 6.88
CA PRO A 54 14.90 -6.18 7.10
C PRO A 54 15.49 -5.13 8.08
N PRO A 55 15.13 -3.84 7.93
CA PRO A 55 15.55 -2.81 8.87
C PRO A 55 15.03 -3.10 10.28
N PRO A 56 15.76 -2.70 11.34
CA PRO A 56 15.36 -2.95 12.72
C PRO A 56 14.05 -2.24 13.13
N TRP A 57 13.59 -1.25 12.35
CA TRP A 57 12.36 -0.49 12.57
C TRP A 57 11.12 -1.03 11.84
N ASN A 58 11.27 -2.06 10.99
CA ASN A 58 10.12 -2.74 10.43
C ASN A 58 9.70 -3.87 11.37
N PHE A 59 8.50 -3.75 11.95
CA PHE A 59 7.89 -4.72 12.87
C PHE A 59 7.60 -6.09 12.25
N GLU A 60 7.96 -6.31 10.99
CA GLU A 60 7.68 -7.52 10.24
C GLU A 60 9.00 -8.21 9.86
N PRO A 61 9.32 -9.37 10.47
CA PRO A 61 10.50 -10.13 10.12
C PRO A 61 10.31 -10.78 8.73
N MET A 62 10.61 -10.03 7.66
CA MET A 62 10.47 -10.52 6.28
C MET A 62 11.43 -11.68 5.96
N ILE A 63 12.61 -11.69 6.55
CA ILE A 63 13.61 -12.77 6.48
C ILE A 63 14.30 -12.82 7.84
N ASN A 64 14.38 -14.00 8.45
CA ASN A 64 15.21 -14.16 9.65
C ASN A 64 16.67 -13.84 9.27
N PRO A 65 17.29 -12.78 9.83
CA PRO A 65 18.60 -12.28 9.39
C PRO A 65 19.76 -13.25 9.64
N GLY A 66 19.52 -14.39 10.29
CA GLY A 66 20.51 -15.44 10.51
C GLY A 66 20.70 -16.37 9.30
N LEU A 67 20.30 -17.63 9.48
CA LEU A 67 20.63 -18.73 8.56
C LEU A 67 20.22 -18.46 7.10
N ILE A 68 19.05 -17.83 6.87
CA ILE A 68 18.52 -17.59 5.52
C ILE A 68 19.41 -16.59 4.76
N ALA A 69 19.84 -15.51 5.43
CA ALA A 69 20.77 -14.55 4.84
C ALA A 69 22.11 -15.22 4.47
N GLY A 70 22.64 -16.09 5.34
CA GLY A 70 23.84 -16.87 5.04
C GLY A 70 23.69 -17.77 3.81
N VAL A 71 22.58 -18.50 3.71
CA VAL A 71 22.27 -19.36 2.54
C VAL A 71 22.09 -18.52 1.28
N PHE A 72 21.40 -17.37 1.38
CA PHE A 72 21.25 -16.41 0.28
C PHE A 72 22.61 -15.93 -0.24
N LEU A 73 23.51 -15.50 0.66
CA LEU A 73 24.85 -15.02 0.29
C LEU A 73 25.70 -16.11 -0.38
N ILE A 74 25.61 -17.36 0.09
CA ILE A 74 26.23 -18.50 -0.59
C ILE A 74 25.66 -18.66 -2.01
N GLY A 75 24.34 -18.54 -2.16
CA GLY A 75 23.65 -18.54 -3.45
C GLY A 75 24.17 -17.44 -4.38
N VAL A 76 24.26 -16.21 -3.90
CA VAL A 76 24.82 -15.07 -4.65
C VAL A 76 26.25 -15.35 -5.10
N ALA A 77 27.13 -15.79 -4.19
CA ALA A 77 28.52 -16.08 -4.51
C ALA A 77 28.65 -17.17 -5.61
N LEU A 78 27.79 -18.19 -5.57
CA LEU A 78 27.75 -19.25 -6.57
C LEU A 78 27.22 -18.77 -7.93
N LEU A 79 26.19 -17.92 -7.93
CA LEU A 79 25.67 -17.29 -9.14
C LEU A 79 26.72 -16.38 -9.78
N ILE A 80 27.43 -15.57 -8.97
CA ILE A 80 28.56 -14.74 -9.42
C ILE A 80 29.66 -15.62 -10.00
N ARG A 81 30.03 -16.72 -9.36
CA ARG A 81 31.05 -17.63 -9.92
C ARG A 81 30.67 -18.19 -11.30
N ARG A 82 29.38 -18.15 -11.67
CA ARG A 82 28.84 -18.64 -12.95
C ARG A 82 28.35 -17.51 -13.88
N LEU A 83 29.03 -16.36 -13.94
CA LEU A 83 28.63 -15.23 -14.82
C LEU A 83 28.43 -15.58 -16.30
N ARG A 84 29.09 -16.63 -16.80
CA ARG A 84 29.00 -17.05 -18.22
C ARG A 84 27.73 -17.85 -18.55
N VAL A 85 26.87 -18.09 -17.58
CA VAL A 85 25.64 -18.90 -17.69
C VAL A 85 24.45 -17.94 -17.53
N PRO A 86 23.27 -18.22 -18.13
CA PRO A 86 22.06 -17.41 -17.97
C PRO A 86 21.62 -17.15 -16.51
N SER A 87 22.25 -17.77 -15.51
CA SER A 87 22.04 -17.48 -14.09
C SER A 87 22.31 -16.03 -13.70
N ILE A 88 23.11 -15.28 -14.47
CA ILE A 88 23.34 -13.84 -14.20
C ILE A 88 22.06 -13.01 -14.29
N VAL A 89 21.04 -13.48 -15.04
CA VAL A 89 19.73 -12.83 -15.15
C VAL A 89 19.06 -12.69 -13.77
N ILE A 90 19.27 -13.65 -12.87
CA ILE A 90 18.72 -13.60 -11.51
C ILE A 90 19.35 -12.45 -10.71
N LEU A 91 20.68 -12.31 -10.78
CA LEU A 91 21.38 -11.20 -10.12
C LEU A 91 21.03 -9.86 -10.74
N GLY A 92 20.95 -9.80 -12.07
CA GLY A 92 20.52 -8.62 -12.81
C GLY A 92 19.11 -8.18 -12.46
N TRP A 93 18.18 -9.13 -12.30
CA TRP A 93 16.81 -8.86 -11.83
C TRP A 93 16.83 -8.26 -10.43
N MET A 94 17.53 -8.88 -9.47
CA MET A 94 17.62 -8.33 -8.10
C MET A 94 18.22 -6.92 -8.09
N ALA A 95 19.29 -6.70 -8.85
CA ALA A 95 19.92 -5.39 -8.98
C ALA A 95 18.98 -4.36 -9.63
N ALA A 96 18.29 -4.73 -10.71
CA ALA A 96 17.34 -3.86 -11.39
C ALA A 96 16.15 -3.48 -10.50
N THR A 97 15.62 -4.42 -9.70
CA THR A 97 14.56 -4.10 -8.74
C THR A 97 15.07 -3.21 -7.60
N ALA A 98 16.26 -3.48 -7.06
CA ALA A 98 16.87 -2.62 -6.04
C ALA A 98 17.09 -1.19 -6.56
N LEU A 99 17.61 -1.06 -7.79
CA LEU A 99 17.78 0.23 -8.46
C LEU A 99 16.44 0.92 -8.72
N GLY A 100 15.45 0.21 -9.26
CA GLY A 100 14.11 0.76 -9.47
C GLY A 100 13.47 1.28 -8.18
N ASN A 101 13.61 0.53 -7.08
CA ASN A 101 13.13 0.95 -5.77
C ASN A 101 13.93 2.12 -5.18
N SER A 102 15.22 2.24 -5.49
CA SER A 102 16.04 3.40 -5.11
C SER A 102 15.66 4.68 -5.87
N LEU A 103 14.89 4.60 -6.96
CA LEU A 103 14.43 5.79 -7.69
C LEU A 103 13.11 6.35 -7.13
N MET A 104 12.53 5.70 -6.13
CA MET A 104 11.24 6.09 -5.56
C MET A 104 11.39 6.73 -4.18
N VAL A 105 10.50 7.68 -3.84
CA VAL A 105 10.51 8.40 -2.55
C VAL A 105 10.37 7.44 -1.36
N ASP A 106 9.33 6.59 -1.36
CA ASP A 106 9.11 5.58 -0.30
C ASP A 106 9.83 4.24 -0.56
N ARG A 107 11.14 4.30 -0.75
CA ARG A 107 12.02 3.14 -1.09
C ARG A 107 11.92 1.92 -0.16
N THR A 108 11.33 2.07 1.02
CA THR A 108 11.22 1.04 2.06
C THR A 108 9.87 0.31 2.07
N MET A 109 8.91 0.70 1.22
CA MET A 109 7.62 0.00 1.13
C MET A 109 7.79 -1.42 0.62
N GLN A 110 7.42 -2.40 1.46
CA GLN A 110 7.64 -3.83 1.20
C GLN A 110 6.96 -4.34 -0.07
N PHE A 111 5.77 -3.81 -0.40
CA PHE A 111 5.01 -4.22 -1.58
C PHE A 111 5.81 -4.09 -2.89
N ARG A 112 6.78 -3.17 -2.93
CA ARG A 112 7.64 -2.94 -4.10
C ARG A 112 8.67 -4.06 -4.32
N TYR A 113 8.93 -4.86 -3.30
CA TYR A 113 9.87 -5.98 -3.38
C TYR A 113 9.17 -7.30 -3.75
N ILE A 114 7.84 -7.32 -3.89
CA ILE A 114 7.12 -8.55 -4.25
C ILE A 114 7.62 -9.16 -5.57
N LEU A 115 8.05 -8.32 -6.51
CA LEU A 115 8.60 -8.75 -7.79
C LEU A 115 9.94 -9.47 -7.63
N VAL A 116 10.80 -9.07 -6.68
CA VAL A 116 12.14 -9.67 -6.51
C VAL A 116 12.12 -10.94 -5.65
N TRP A 117 11.01 -11.24 -4.98
CA TRP A 117 10.91 -12.40 -4.08
C TRP A 117 11.21 -13.73 -4.78
N SER A 118 10.77 -13.90 -6.02
CA SER A 118 11.09 -15.10 -6.81
C SER A 118 12.60 -15.25 -7.05
N ALA A 119 13.30 -14.14 -7.35
CA ALA A 119 14.74 -14.15 -7.55
C ALA A 119 15.50 -14.46 -6.24
N ILE A 120 15.04 -13.90 -5.12
CA ILE A 120 15.58 -14.21 -3.78
C ILE A 120 15.39 -15.69 -3.46
N ALA A 121 14.19 -16.23 -3.67
CA ALA A 121 13.88 -17.63 -3.40
C ALA A 121 14.74 -18.59 -4.24
N ILE A 122 14.92 -18.30 -5.52
CA ILE A 122 15.82 -19.08 -6.40
C ILE A 122 17.26 -18.99 -5.89
N THR A 123 17.72 -17.80 -5.50
CA THR A 123 19.07 -17.60 -4.98
C THR A 123 19.31 -18.38 -3.69
N VAL A 124 18.35 -18.36 -2.76
CA VAL A 124 18.38 -19.19 -1.53
C VAL A 124 18.39 -20.67 -1.89
N ALA A 125 17.57 -21.12 -2.84
CA ALA A 125 17.53 -22.51 -3.27
C ALA A 125 18.88 -22.95 -3.87
N VAL A 126 19.54 -22.10 -4.65
CA VAL A 126 20.91 -22.35 -5.14
C VAL A 126 21.87 -22.48 -3.97
N GLY A 127 21.83 -21.57 -2.99
CA GLY A 127 22.66 -21.68 -1.79
C GLY A 127 22.45 -23.00 -1.04
N ALA A 128 21.18 -23.39 -0.84
CA ALA A 128 20.80 -24.62 -0.14
C ALA A 128 21.25 -25.88 -0.90
N LEU A 129 21.11 -25.91 -2.22
CA LEU A 129 21.54 -27.01 -3.09
C LEU A 129 23.04 -27.30 -3.01
N TYR A 130 23.86 -26.30 -2.65
CA TYR A 130 25.29 -26.48 -2.47
C TYR A 130 25.68 -26.68 -1.01
N LEU A 131 25.03 -25.99 -0.06
CA LEU A 131 25.33 -26.10 1.36
C LEU A 131 24.94 -27.47 1.93
N VAL A 132 23.72 -27.94 1.64
CA VAL A 132 23.19 -29.19 2.22
C VAL A 132 24.06 -30.41 1.86
N PRO A 133 24.51 -30.61 0.60
CA PRO A 133 25.41 -31.72 0.27
C PRO A 133 26.78 -31.67 0.93
N LEU A 134 27.25 -30.49 1.37
CA LEU A 134 28.51 -30.34 2.12
C LEU A 134 28.37 -30.83 3.56
N LEU A 135 27.15 -30.76 4.12
CA LEU A 135 26.84 -31.25 5.46
C LEU A 135 26.55 -32.75 5.50
N LEU A 136 26.37 -33.40 4.34
CA LEU A 136 26.03 -34.81 4.23
C LEU A 136 27.26 -35.69 3.93
N PRO A 137 27.31 -36.93 4.47
CA PRO A 137 28.37 -37.89 4.14
C PRO A 137 28.45 -38.18 2.63
N PRO A 138 29.67 -38.34 2.06
CA PRO A 138 29.85 -38.57 0.63
C PRO A 138 29.26 -39.91 0.14
N SER A 139 29.08 -40.89 1.03
CA SER A 139 28.53 -42.22 0.71
C SER A 139 27.05 -42.21 0.32
N ARG A 140 26.31 -41.11 0.56
CA ARG A 140 24.86 -41.02 0.32
C ARG A 140 24.49 -40.11 -0.84
N LEU A 141 24.98 -40.44 -2.04
CA LEU A 141 24.80 -39.62 -3.26
C LEU A 141 23.34 -39.27 -3.57
N TRP A 142 22.40 -40.19 -3.36
CA TRP A 142 20.98 -39.93 -3.59
C TRP A 142 20.42 -38.88 -2.63
N MET A 143 20.81 -38.93 -1.34
CA MET A 143 20.39 -37.94 -0.33
C MET A 143 20.91 -36.55 -0.65
N ARG A 144 22.13 -36.45 -1.20
CA ARG A 144 22.71 -35.16 -1.63
C ARG A 144 21.90 -34.47 -2.71
N ARG A 145 21.06 -35.19 -3.46
CA ARG A 145 20.14 -34.60 -4.45
C ARG A 145 18.72 -34.47 -3.90
N ALA A 146 18.22 -35.50 -3.24
CA ALA A 146 16.84 -35.54 -2.75
C ALA A 146 16.60 -34.60 -1.58
N LEU A 147 17.55 -34.50 -0.63
CA LEU A 147 17.35 -33.73 0.60
C LEU A 147 17.21 -32.22 0.35
N PRO A 148 18.08 -31.55 -0.44
CA PRO A 148 17.89 -30.13 -0.70
C PRO A 148 16.56 -29.84 -1.41
N ILE A 149 16.15 -30.69 -2.36
CA ILE A 149 14.86 -30.56 -3.05
C ILE A 149 13.72 -30.67 -2.03
N ALA A 150 13.72 -31.73 -1.21
CA ALA A 150 12.69 -31.94 -0.20
C ALA A 150 12.62 -30.78 0.81
N VAL A 151 13.77 -30.25 1.26
CA VAL A 151 13.83 -29.09 2.17
C VAL A 151 13.28 -27.85 1.49
N CYS A 152 13.72 -27.52 0.28
CA CYS A 152 13.21 -26.36 -0.47
C CYS A 152 11.69 -26.47 -0.71
N THR A 153 11.20 -27.66 -1.07
CA THR A 153 9.77 -27.92 -1.25
C THR A 153 9.00 -27.74 0.05
N ALA A 154 9.48 -28.32 1.16
CA ALA A 154 8.84 -28.19 2.47
C ALA A 154 8.79 -26.73 2.94
N VAL A 155 9.88 -25.99 2.78
CA VAL A 155 9.93 -24.55 3.09
C VAL A 155 8.96 -23.78 2.21
N ALA A 156 8.93 -24.03 0.90
CA ALA A 156 8.02 -23.33 -0.02
C ALA A 156 6.54 -23.54 0.36
N PHE A 157 6.11 -24.79 0.54
CA PHE A 157 4.73 -25.08 0.97
C PHE A 157 4.42 -24.57 2.38
N GLY A 158 5.38 -24.67 3.30
CA GLY A 158 5.25 -24.11 4.64
C GLY A 158 5.10 -22.59 4.63
N SER A 159 5.86 -21.88 3.81
CA SER A 159 5.77 -20.43 3.62
C SER A 159 4.43 -20.01 2.99
N ILE A 160 3.95 -20.75 1.99
CA ILE A 160 2.62 -20.51 1.39
C ILE A 160 1.53 -20.68 2.45
N GLY A 161 1.57 -21.80 3.18
CA GLY A 161 0.61 -22.08 4.25
C GLY A 161 0.63 -21.01 5.34
N TYR A 162 1.82 -20.66 5.84
CA TYR A 162 1.99 -19.60 6.84
C TYR A 162 1.48 -18.25 6.33
N TYR A 163 1.82 -17.87 5.09
CA TYR A 163 1.42 -16.59 4.52
C TYR A 163 -0.10 -16.45 4.47
N PHE A 164 -0.80 -17.41 3.87
CA PHE A 164 -2.25 -17.30 3.67
C PHE A 164 -3.06 -17.63 4.93
N ALA A 165 -2.63 -18.59 5.75
CA ALA A 165 -3.41 -19.03 6.91
C ALA A 165 -3.15 -18.19 8.17
N THR A 166 -1.92 -17.70 8.37
CA THR A 166 -1.50 -17.07 9.62
C THR A 166 -1.19 -15.59 9.43
N TYR A 167 -0.28 -15.27 8.51
CA TYR A 167 0.24 -13.92 8.34
C TYR A 167 -0.80 -12.97 7.76
N LEU A 168 -1.44 -13.32 6.64
CA LEU A 168 -2.37 -12.44 5.95
C LEU A 168 -3.58 -12.06 6.83
N PRO A 169 -4.23 -12.97 7.59
CA PRO A 169 -5.28 -12.58 8.54
C PRO A 169 -4.76 -11.70 9.68
N TYR A 170 -3.55 -11.96 10.20
CA TYR A 170 -2.93 -11.10 11.21
C TYR A 170 -2.67 -9.70 10.67
N PHE A 171 -2.01 -9.60 9.52
CA PHE A 171 -1.66 -8.36 8.84
C PHE A 171 -2.91 -7.54 8.50
N ASN A 172 -3.97 -8.16 7.97
CA ASN A 172 -5.23 -7.47 7.71
C ASN A 172 -5.88 -6.93 8.99
N ARG A 173 -5.78 -7.65 10.11
CA ARG A 173 -6.26 -7.13 11.41
C ARG A 173 -5.41 -5.96 11.89
N GLU A 174 -4.08 -6.04 11.78
CA GLU A 174 -3.21 -4.91 12.14
C GLU A 174 -3.45 -3.70 11.26
N LEU A 175 -3.53 -3.87 9.94
CA LEU A 175 -3.84 -2.79 9.01
C LEU A 175 -5.17 -2.11 9.33
N ARG A 176 -6.16 -2.85 9.80
CA ARG A 176 -7.45 -2.28 10.24
C ARG A 176 -7.38 -1.62 11.62
N ASN A 177 -6.60 -2.18 12.54
CA ASN A 177 -6.46 -1.63 13.89
C ASN A 177 -5.49 -0.44 13.99
N LYS A 178 -4.61 -0.26 13.00
CA LYS A 178 -3.53 0.74 13.01
C LYS A 178 -4.00 2.18 12.72
N PRO A 179 -4.83 2.45 11.70
CA PRO A 179 -5.38 3.77 11.52
C PRO A 179 -6.37 4.04 12.66
N GLY A 180 -6.26 5.19 13.31
CA GLY A 180 -7.26 5.65 14.29
C GLY A 180 -8.61 6.00 13.66
N PHE A 181 -8.80 5.68 12.38
CA PHE A 181 -9.94 5.99 11.54
C PHE A 181 -10.51 4.72 10.90
N ARG A 182 -11.79 4.79 10.50
CA ARG A 182 -12.58 3.71 9.90
C ARG A 182 -12.12 3.34 8.48
N ASP A 183 -12.53 2.18 7.99
CA ASP A 183 -12.06 1.61 6.72
C ASP A 183 -12.55 2.45 5.52
N ASP A 184 -11.65 3.20 4.89
CA ASP A 184 -11.97 4.04 3.74
C ASP A 184 -12.02 3.24 2.43
N VAL A 185 -11.56 1.99 2.41
CA VAL A 185 -11.77 1.08 1.28
C VAL A 185 -13.26 0.77 1.11
N ASP A 186 -14.01 0.66 2.21
CA ASP A 186 -15.47 0.54 2.19
C ASP A 186 -16.13 1.68 1.42
N VAL A 187 -15.68 2.91 1.66
CA VAL A 187 -16.17 4.12 0.98
C VAL A 187 -15.96 4.01 -0.53
N ALA A 188 -14.76 3.62 -0.96
CA ALA A 188 -14.44 3.50 -2.37
C ALA A 188 -15.28 2.40 -3.05
N LEU A 189 -15.40 1.23 -2.41
CA LEU A 189 -16.15 0.09 -2.94
C LEU A 189 -17.64 0.37 -3.06
N ARG A 190 -18.27 1.01 -2.06
CA ARG A 190 -19.69 1.36 -2.11
C ARG A 190 -20.00 2.54 -3.03
N SER A 191 -18.97 3.28 -3.48
CA SER A 191 -19.13 4.42 -4.39
C SER A 191 -19.03 4.04 -5.87
N LEU A 192 -18.80 2.77 -6.21
CA LEU A 192 -18.59 2.33 -7.59
C LEU A 192 -19.81 2.53 -8.50
N ASP A 193 -21.00 2.29 -7.95
CA ASP A 193 -22.25 2.26 -8.70
C ASP A 193 -23.08 3.54 -8.55
N PHE A 194 -22.49 4.61 -8.01
CA PHE A 194 -23.22 5.87 -7.90
C PHE A 194 -23.51 6.50 -9.26
N PRO A 195 -24.63 7.24 -9.39
CA PRO A 195 -24.90 8.01 -10.59
C PRO A 195 -23.74 8.97 -10.92
N PRO A 196 -23.55 9.34 -12.20
CA PRO A 196 -22.55 10.33 -12.57
C PRO A 196 -22.77 11.66 -11.83
N ASN A 197 -21.71 12.45 -11.69
CA ASN A 197 -21.71 13.71 -10.93
C ASN A 197 -22.09 13.53 -9.44
N THR A 198 -21.60 12.46 -8.82
CA THR A 198 -21.72 12.26 -7.36
C THR A 198 -20.44 12.72 -6.67
N ASP A 199 -20.55 13.71 -5.79
CA ASP A 199 -19.45 14.14 -4.93
C ASP A 199 -19.42 13.25 -3.67
N VAL A 200 -18.28 12.59 -3.41
CA VAL A 200 -18.12 11.67 -2.26
C VAL A 200 -17.44 12.41 -1.11
N ILE A 201 -18.12 12.49 0.03
CA ILE A 201 -17.64 13.25 1.20
C ILE A 201 -17.57 12.30 2.41
N VAL A 202 -16.36 12.08 2.91
CA VAL A 202 -16.07 11.29 4.12
C VAL A 202 -15.93 12.21 5.32
N LEU A 203 -16.74 11.98 6.35
CA LEU A 203 -16.77 12.73 7.61
C LEU A 203 -16.32 11.81 8.75
N ALA A 204 -15.05 11.96 9.17
CA ALA A 204 -14.39 11.03 10.10
C ALA A 204 -13.56 11.73 11.18
N ARG A 205 -13.34 11.04 12.32
CA ARG A 205 -12.48 11.47 13.43
C ARG A 205 -11.46 10.38 13.79
N PRO A 206 -10.17 10.56 13.50
CA PRO A 206 -9.56 11.67 12.77
C PRO A 206 -9.92 11.64 11.28
N ARG A 207 -9.55 12.72 10.57
CA ARG A 207 -9.65 12.79 9.12
C ARG A 207 -8.96 11.57 8.47
N THR A 208 -9.64 10.88 7.57
CA THR A 208 -9.05 9.80 6.76
C THR A 208 -8.09 10.37 5.71
N ASP A 209 -7.16 9.57 5.18
CA ASP A 209 -6.37 9.94 4.01
C ASP A 209 -7.21 9.73 2.74
N PRO A 210 -7.75 10.78 2.11
CA PRO A 210 -8.61 10.62 0.93
C PRO A 210 -7.86 10.06 -0.28
N ASN A 211 -6.52 10.03 -0.26
CA ASN A 211 -5.75 9.55 -1.40
C ASN A 211 -5.90 8.04 -1.60
N VAL A 212 -6.00 7.25 -0.53
CA VAL A 212 -6.04 5.78 -0.64
C VAL A 212 -7.36 5.36 -1.29
N SER A 213 -8.46 5.73 -0.66
CA SER A 213 -9.82 5.50 -1.17
C SER A 213 -10.08 6.23 -2.50
N GLY A 214 -9.60 7.47 -2.67
CA GLY A 214 -9.77 8.23 -3.91
C GLY A 214 -9.04 7.61 -5.11
N VAL A 215 -7.79 7.15 -4.94
CA VAL A 215 -7.04 6.46 -6.01
C VAL A 215 -7.70 5.13 -6.34
N LEU A 216 -8.15 4.38 -5.33
CA LEU A 216 -8.85 3.12 -5.55
C LEU A 216 -10.15 3.34 -6.32
N LEU A 217 -10.96 4.32 -5.92
CA LEU A 217 -12.20 4.67 -6.61
C LEU A 217 -11.93 5.07 -8.06
N ALA A 218 -10.98 5.99 -8.30
CA ALA A 218 -10.61 6.44 -9.64
C ALA A 218 -10.09 5.31 -10.54
N PHE A 219 -9.35 4.35 -9.96
CA PHE A 219 -8.90 3.16 -10.68
C PHE A 219 -10.07 2.27 -11.12
N LEU A 220 -11.06 2.08 -10.24
CA LEU A 220 -12.19 1.18 -10.49
C LEU A 220 -13.28 1.79 -11.39
N THR A 221 -13.51 3.10 -11.33
CA THR A 221 -14.51 3.80 -12.17
C THR A 221 -13.92 4.36 -13.45
N ASN A 222 -12.59 4.45 -13.56
CA ASN A 222 -11.88 5.19 -14.61
C ASN A 222 -12.37 6.65 -14.72
N ASP A 223 -12.82 7.23 -13.61
CA ASP A 223 -13.32 8.61 -13.51
C ASP A 223 -12.66 9.34 -12.34
N GLN A 224 -12.54 10.67 -12.44
CA GLN A 224 -12.01 11.53 -11.39
C GLN A 224 -13.10 11.89 -10.38
N VAL A 225 -13.76 10.88 -9.80
CA VAL A 225 -14.74 11.14 -8.76
C VAL A 225 -14.02 11.78 -7.58
N GLY A 226 -14.42 13.02 -7.27
CA GLY A 226 -13.86 13.76 -6.14
C GLY A 226 -14.25 13.07 -4.84
N LEU A 227 -13.29 12.42 -4.20
CA LEU A 227 -13.41 11.94 -2.82
C LEU A 227 -12.74 12.95 -1.89
N GLU A 228 -13.54 13.62 -1.08
CA GLU A 228 -13.06 14.54 -0.07
C GLU A 228 -13.23 13.93 1.32
N SER A 229 -12.18 14.01 2.15
CA SER A 229 -12.28 13.69 3.58
C SER A 229 -12.23 14.97 4.40
N ARG A 230 -13.11 15.11 5.40
CA ARG A 230 -13.16 16.23 6.36
C ARG A 230 -13.46 15.71 7.77
N GLN A 231 -13.13 16.52 8.76
CA GLN A 231 -13.61 16.26 10.13
C GLN A 231 -15.01 16.82 10.32
N PRO A 232 -15.87 16.19 11.14
CA PRO A 232 -17.25 16.67 11.38
C PRO A 232 -17.35 18.16 11.75
N PHE A 233 -16.43 18.70 12.55
CA PHE A 233 -16.47 20.12 12.94
C PHE A 233 -16.09 21.08 11.80
N GLU A 234 -15.40 20.61 10.76
CA GLU A 234 -15.09 21.38 9.55
C GLU A 234 -16.30 21.40 8.59
N PHE A 235 -17.28 20.53 8.83
CA PHE A 235 -18.43 20.28 7.97
C PHE A 235 -19.75 20.65 8.64
N GLY A 236 -19.86 21.92 9.04
CA GLY A 236 -21.08 22.46 9.66
C GLY A 236 -22.14 22.96 8.67
N ALA A 237 -23.19 23.58 9.22
CA ALA A 237 -24.31 24.17 8.48
C ALA A 237 -23.90 25.09 7.32
N LYS A 238 -22.84 25.89 7.50
CA LYS A 238 -22.34 26.79 6.45
C LYS A 238 -21.80 26.01 5.24
N SER A 239 -21.08 24.90 5.48
CA SER A 239 -20.55 24.04 4.43
C SER A 239 -21.70 23.37 3.67
N LEU A 240 -22.69 22.82 4.39
CA LEU A 240 -23.88 22.19 3.79
C LEU A 240 -24.73 23.19 2.97
N LEU A 241 -24.89 24.43 3.45
CA LEU A 241 -25.59 25.48 2.69
C LEU A 241 -24.86 25.87 1.40
N GLY A 242 -23.53 25.78 1.41
CA GLY A 242 -22.69 26.14 0.25
C GLY A 242 -22.61 25.04 -0.82
N LEU A 243 -23.10 23.83 -0.55
CA LEU A 243 -23.12 22.75 -1.53
C LEU A 243 -24.16 23.02 -2.63
N PRO A 244 -23.77 22.96 -3.92
CA PRO A 244 -24.70 22.99 -5.05
C PRO A 244 -25.80 21.94 -4.92
N ARG A 245 -27.00 22.21 -5.43
CA ARG A 245 -28.16 21.28 -5.33
C ARG A 245 -28.41 20.50 -6.62
N ASP A 246 -27.71 20.87 -7.68
CA ASP A 246 -27.76 20.30 -9.02
C ASP A 246 -26.94 19.02 -9.20
N ARG A 247 -26.41 18.44 -8.11
CA ARG A 247 -25.57 17.24 -8.14
C ARG A 247 -25.87 16.29 -6.99
N ASN A 248 -25.41 15.04 -7.14
CA ASN A 248 -25.59 14.01 -6.13
C ASN A 248 -24.48 14.10 -5.08
N TYR A 249 -24.78 13.70 -3.84
CA TYR A 249 -23.80 13.59 -2.77
C TYR A 249 -23.89 12.24 -2.09
N ALA A 250 -22.73 11.66 -1.81
CA ALA A 250 -22.60 10.50 -0.94
C ALA A 250 -21.83 10.89 0.31
N PHE A 251 -22.55 11.08 1.42
CA PHE A 251 -21.93 11.39 2.70
C PHE A 251 -21.66 10.10 3.47
N TYR A 252 -20.38 9.81 3.74
CA TYR A 252 -19.94 8.71 4.57
C TYR A 252 -19.61 9.23 5.96
N VAL A 253 -20.42 8.87 6.95
CA VAL A 253 -20.36 9.41 8.31
C VAL A 253 -20.08 8.29 9.31
N GLU A 254 -19.38 8.57 10.41
CA GLU A 254 -19.22 7.59 11.47
C GLU A 254 -20.60 7.17 12.04
N PRO A 255 -20.90 5.86 12.21
CA PRO A 255 -22.15 5.38 12.80
C PRO A 255 -22.53 5.98 14.15
N THR A 256 -21.52 6.43 14.91
CA THR A 256 -21.69 7.05 16.23
C THR A 256 -21.94 8.56 16.17
N ASP A 257 -21.85 9.20 15.00
CA ASP A 257 -22.02 10.64 14.83
C ASP A 257 -23.44 11.01 14.39
N SER A 258 -24.40 10.81 15.31
CA SER A 258 -25.81 11.15 15.08
C SER A 258 -26.03 12.63 14.80
N ASP A 259 -25.19 13.50 15.33
CA ASP A 259 -25.34 14.95 15.18
C ASP A 259 -25.06 15.37 13.75
N THR A 260 -23.96 14.88 13.15
CA THR A 260 -23.66 15.11 11.74
C THR A 260 -24.71 14.48 10.82
N MET A 261 -25.19 13.26 11.12
CA MET A 261 -26.26 12.63 10.32
C MET A 261 -27.56 13.44 10.35
N ASN A 262 -27.97 13.93 11.52
CA ASN A 262 -29.17 14.76 11.68
C ASN A 262 -29.00 16.11 10.98
N LEU A 263 -27.81 16.71 11.05
CA LEU A 263 -27.48 17.95 10.36
C LEU A 263 -27.59 17.78 8.84
N ILE A 264 -27.04 16.70 8.27
CA ILE A 264 -27.16 16.40 6.83
C ILE A 264 -28.63 16.29 6.43
N ARG A 265 -29.44 15.51 7.16
CA ARG A 265 -30.89 15.36 6.90
C ARG A 265 -31.65 16.68 6.97
N GLN A 266 -31.27 17.58 7.88
CA GLN A 266 -31.90 18.90 7.98
C GLN A 266 -31.66 19.75 6.73
N TYR A 267 -30.48 19.64 6.12
CA TYR A 267 -30.10 20.42 4.94
C TYR A 267 -30.31 19.70 3.61
N PHE A 268 -30.55 18.40 3.60
CA PHE A 268 -30.86 17.57 2.44
C PHE A 268 -32.10 16.71 2.75
N PRO A 269 -33.32 17.27 2.60
CA PRO A 269 -34.55 16.59 3.02
C PRO A 269 -34.89 15.36 2.17
N ASN A 270 -34.28 15.24 0.99
CA ASN A 270 -34.39 14.11 0.08
C ASN A 270 -33.30 13.04 0.28
N VAL A 271 -32.48 13.15 1.34
CA VAL A 271 -31.45 12.15 1.64
C VAL A 271 -32.11 10.81 1.95
N GLU A 272 -31.55 9.75 1.39
CA GLU A 272 -32.01 8.39 1.60
C GLU A 272 -31.79 7.93 3.06
N PRO A 273 -32.51 6.89 3.50
CA PRO A 273 -32.23 6.26 4.79
C PRO A 273 -30.76 5.81 4.89
N PRO A 274 -30.17 5.81 6.11
CA PRO A 274 -28.83 5.29 6.35
C PRO A 274 -28.61 3.91 5.73
N ALA A 275 -27.56 3.78 4.93
CA ALA A 275 -27.10 2.51 4.41
C ALA A 275 -25.77 2.10 5.07
N TYR A 276 -25.74 0.91 5.64
CA TYR A 276 -24.56 0.29 6.25
C TYR A 276 -23.80 -0.52 5.19
N SER A 277 -22.58 -0.97 5.51
CA SER A 277 -21.81 -1.81 4.60
C SER A 277 -22.43 -3.22 4.53
N ASP A 278 -22.60 -3.76 3.33
CA ASP A 278 -23.04 -5.13 3.09
C ASP A 278 -21.86 -6.11 2.93
N TYR A 279 -20.62 -5.60 2.95
CA TYR A 279 -19.42 -6.41 2.81
C TYR A 279 -19.14 -7.22 4.09
N PRO A 280 -19.14 -8.57 4.02
CA PRO A 280 -19.02 -9.42 5.22
C PRO A 280 -17.64 -9.33 5.90
N PHE A 281 -16.64 -8.78 5.20
CA PHE A 281 -15.29 -8.63 5.70
C PHE A 281 -15.05 -7.29 6.41
N ILE A 282 -16.00 -6.35 6.38
CA ILE A 282 -15.93 -5.04 7.03
C ILE A 282 -16.71 -5.14 8.34
N PRO A 283 -16.04 -5.17 9.51
CA PRO A 283 -16.75 -5.30 10.77
C PRO A 283 -17.49 -3.98 11.10
N PRO A 284 -18.64 -4.03 11.83
CA PRO A 284 -19.48 -2.85 12.10
C PRO A 284 -18.78 -1.66 12.78
N ARG A 285 -17.69 -1.92 13.50
CA ARG A 285 -16.90 -0.87 14.15
C ARG A 285 -16.00 -0.08 13.17
N GLU A 286 -15.78 -0.60 11.97
CA GLU A 286 -14.91 -0.02 10.94
C GLU A 286 -15.70 0.57 9.76
N GLU A 287 -17.01 0.30 9.66
CA GLU A 287 -17.83 0.79 8.55
C GLU A 287 -18.22 2.27 8.70
N PHE A 288 -18.47 2.93 7.58
CA PHE A 288 -19.16 4.22 7.53
C PHE A 288 -20.65 4.03 7.29
N VAL A 289 -21.47 4.95 7.79
CA VAL A 289 -22.87 5.08 7.38
C VAL A 289 -22.94 5.94 6.13
N LEU A 290 -23.54 5.41 5.08
CA LEU A 290 -23.81 6.14 3.85
C LEU A 290 -25.15 6.87 3.98
N LEU A 291 -25.13 8.17 3.68
CA LEU A 291 -26.29 9.01 3.44
C LEU A 291 -26.20 9.53 2.00
N PHE A 292 -26.98 8.96 1.10
CA PHE A 292 -27.01 9.38 -0.30
C PHE A 292 -28.07 10.47 -0.49
N ALA A 293 -27.67 11.62 -1.01
CA ALA A 293 -28.57 12.73 -1.34
C ALA A 293 -28.57 12.94 -2.85
N PRO A 294 -29.64 12.54 -3.56
CA PRO A 294 -29.71 12.77 -4.99
C PRO A 294 -29.83 14.27 -5.30
N ALA A 295 -29.45 14.66 -6.52
CA ALA A 295 -29.65 16.02 -7.03
C ALA A 295 -31.13 16.42 -6.87
N SER A 296 -31.37 17.69 -6.50
CA SER A 296 -32.73 18.20 -6.30
C SER A 296 -32.85 19.67 -6.64
N ASP A 297 -34.04 20.08 -7.09
CA ASP A 297 -34.38 21.49 -7.30
C ASP A 297 -34.67 22.24 -5.98
N TRP A 298 -34.56 21.55 -4.85
CA TRP A 298 -34.87 22.13 -3.55
C TRP A 298 -33.79 23.14 -3.13
N MET A 299 -34.19 24.39 -2.91
CA MET A 299 -33.33 25.40 -2.30
C MET A 299 -33.68 25.57 -0.82
N PRO A 300 -32.70 25.53 0.09
CA PRO A 300 -32.95 25.83 1.49
C PRO A 300 -33.52 27.25 1.62
N PRO A 301 -34.48 27.48 2.54
CA PRO A 301 -35.06 28.81 2.73
C PRO A 301 -33.93 29.81 3.05
N ALA A 302 -33.89 30.93 2.30
CA ALA A 302 -32.94 31.99 2.54
C ALA A 302 -33.02 32.42 4.00
N LYS A 303 -31.86 32.47 4.69
CA LYS A 303 -31.80 33.01 6.06
C LYS A 303 -32.37 34.42 6.02
N LYS A 304 -33.49 34.63 6.72
CA LYS A 304 -33.98 35.96 7.08
C LYS A 304 -33.07 36.57 8.14
#